data_AF-A0A0N4YSK8-F1
#
_entry.id   AF-A0A0N4YSK8-F1
#
_cell.length_a   1.000
_cell.length_b   1.000
_cell.length_c   1.000
_cell.angle_alpha   90.00
_cell.angle_beta   90.00
_cell.angle_gamma   90.00
#
_symmetry.space_group_name_H-M   'P 1'
#
loop_
_entity.id
_entity.type
_entity.pdbx_description
1 polymer ?
#
loop_
_entity_poly.entity_id
_entity_poly.type
_entity_poly.pdbx_seq_one_letter_code
_entity_poly.pdbx_strand_id
1 'polypeptide(L)'
;KLTVLGHELSSEEISVSYTSAQSGANSHGYETHSDGKTIVMLDTTEDSSLVEEGLAREITNRVQKLRKAAKLVSTDSATVYCVVRPGTSQLAAVVSAHKEKIETATGTPMRLEEFPAGKRATVSNVSSVKDADVSLWLLADGITDTITVCYNGKSSRIRLRSSEDQLITYLDLLYEIRSVLDLWKGKMWLILADGTRFHPNSSVEQLIGQTVTIEV
;
A
#
# COMPACT_ATOMS: atom_id res chain seq x y z
N LYS A 1 -13.44 60.64 0.15
CA LYS A 1 -12.68 61.57 -0.73
C LYS A 1 -11.27 61.68 -0.18
N LEU A 2 -10.27 61.46 -1.03
CA LEU A 2 -8.86 61.56 -0.68
C LEU A 2 -8.21 62.58 -1.61
N THR A 3 -7.41 63.50 -1.08
CA THR A 3 -6.69 64.50 -1.88
C THR A 3 -5.20 64.22 -1.78
N VAL A 4 -4.56 63.92 -2.91
CA VAL A 4 -3.12 63.63 -2.99
C VAL A 4 -2.48 64.65 -3.92
N LEU A 5 -1.51 65.42 -3.40
CA LEU A 5 -0.85 66.51 -4.14
C LEU A 5 -1.81 67.51 -4.81
N GLY A 6 -2.99 67.74 -4.24
CA GLY A 6 -3.99 68.68 -4.77
C GLY A 6 -4.97 68.09 -5.80
N HIS A 7 -4.84 66.81 -6.17
CA HIS A 7 -5.81 66.11 -7.00
C HIS A 7 -6.84 65.37 -6.14
N GLU A 8 -8.13 65.52 -6.43
CA GLU A 8 -9.20 64.73 -5.79
C GLU A 8 -9.28 63.35 -6.44
N LEU A 9 -9.22 62.30 -5.61
CA LEU A 9 -9.46 60.92 -6.01
C LEU A 9 -10.83 60.46 -5.50
N SER A 10 -11.62 59.88 -6.40
CA SER A 10 -12.92 59.26 -6.12
C SER A 10 -12.77 57.81 -5.66
N SER A 11 -13.86 57.22 -5.14
CA SER A 11 -13.87 55.80 -4.76
C SER A 11 -13.74 54.84 -5.95
N GLU A 12 -13.96 55.32 -7.18
CA GLU A 12 -13.83 54.54 -8.42
C GLU A 12 -12.38 54.47 -8.92
N GLU A 13 -11.52 55.37 -8.41
CA GLU A 13 -10.10 55.49 -8.79
C GLU A 13 -9.15 54.88 -7.74
N ILE A 14 -9.68 54.38 -6.62
CA ILE A 14 -8.91 53.86 -5.49
C ILE A 14 -9.30 52.40 -5.22
N SER A 15 -8.34 51.49 -5.32
CA SER A 15 -8.46 50.12 -4.78
C SER A 15 -7.56 49.93 -3.58
N VAL A 16 -8.10 49.43 -2.47
CA VAL A 16 -7.31 49.04 -1.30
C VAL A 16 -7.21 47.52 -1.30
N SER A 17 -5.98 46.99 -1.42
CA SER A 17 -5.69 45.57 -1.27
C SER A 17 -4.88 45.34 -0.02
N TYR A 18 -5.27 44.35 0.79
CA TYR A 18 -4.48 43.89 1.93
C TYR A 18 -3.48 42.86 1.46
N THR A 19 -2.21 43.02 1.87
CA THR A 19 -1.13 42.06 1.59
C THR A 19 -0.50 41.70 2.93
N SER A 20 -0.08 40.45 3.15
CA SER A 20 0.87 40.17 4.23
C SER A 20 2.21 40.85 3.91
N ALA A 21 2.49 41.98 4.55
CA ALA A 21 3.82 42.59 4.50
C ALA A 21 4.78 41.70 5.33
N GLN A 22 6.08 41.54 5.04
CA GLN A 22 7.03 42.62 4.78
C GLN A 22 8.35 42.16 4.15
N SER A 23 8.96 43.08 3.40
CA SER A 23 10.41 43.27 3.35
C SER A 23 11.01 43.19 4.76
N GLY A 24 11.70 42.11 5.12
CA GLY A 24 12.67 42.16 6.23
C GLY A 24 12.85 40.93 7.12
N ALA A 25 11.79 40.23 7.54
CA ALA A 25 11.94 39.02 8.34
C ALA A 25 10.62 38.24 8.40
N ASN A 26 10.63 36.99 7.94
CA ASN A 26 9.62 35.94 8.11
C ASN A 26 8.17 36.41 8.33
N SER A 27 7.42 36.58 7.23
CA SER A 27 5.96 36.40 7.31
C SER A 27 5.70 34.97 7.79
N HIS A 28 4.80 34.80 8.76
CA HIS A 28 4.44 33.51 9.34
C HIS A 28 3.66 32.62 8.35
N GLY A 29 4.14 32.42 7.12
CA GLY A 29 3.48 31.55 6.12
C GLY A 29 2.07 31.97 5.72
N TYR A 30 1.60 33.18 6.02
CA TYR A 30 0.23 33.57 5.64
C TYR A 30 0.17 34.08 4.20
N GLU A 31 -0.58 33.36 3.36
CA GLU A 31 -0.97 33.82 2.02
C GLU A 31 -2.30 34.57 2.08
N THR A 32 -2.38 35.71 1.38
CA THR A 32 -3.52 36.62 1.46
C THR A 32 -4.14 36.86 0.09
N HIS A 33 -5.45 36.70 -0.02
CA HIS A 33 -6.23 37.13 -1.17
C HIS A 33 -7.38 38.01 -0.72
N SER A 34 -7.68 39.09 -1.46
CA SER A 34 -8.78 39.99 -1.15
C SER A 34 -9.52 40.42 -2.41
N ASP A 35 -10.84 40.47 -2.34
CA ASP A 35 -11.75 40.94 -3.38
C ASP A 35 -12.36 42.33 -3.05
N GLY A 36 -11.73 43.07 -2.13
CA GLY A 36 -12.17 44.39 -1.68
C GLY A 36 -13.30 44.39 -0.64
N LYS A 37 -14.08 43.32 -0.52
CA LYS A 37 -15.12 43.15 0.52
C LYS A 37 -14.76 42.07 1.54
N THR A 38 -14.01 41.07 1.10
CA THR A 38 -13.58 39.91 1.87
C THR A 38 -12.06 39.79 1.78
N ILE A 39 -11.46 39.33 2.87
CA ILE A 39 -10.03 39.00 2.94
C ILE A 39 -9.95 37.56 3.41
N VAL A 40 -9.26 36.73 2.64
CA VAL A 40 -8.89 35.36 3.03
C VAL A 40 -7.40 35.39 3.38
N MET A 41 -7.09 34.95 4.60
CA MET A 41 -5.74 34.70 5.07
C MET A 41 -5.61 33.20 5.34
N LEU A 42 -4.75 32.52 4.58
CA LEU A 42 -4.46 31.10 4.77
C LEU A 42 -3.10 30.95 5.43
N ASP A 43 -3.04 30.27 6.57
CA ASP A 43 -1.79 29.83 7.17
C ASP A 43 -1.20 28.68 6.33
N THR A 44 -0.08 28.92 5.67
CA THR A 44 0.69 27.93 4.91
C THR A 44 2.00 27.56 5.62
N THR A 45 2.14 27.88 6.92
CA THR A 45 3.27 27.37 7.70
C THR A 45 3.34 25.85 7.61
N GLU A 46 4.54 25.33 7.34
CA GLU A 46 4.74 23.89 7.28
C GLU A 46 4.49 23.27 8.66
N ASP A 47 3.37 22.57 8.78
CA ASP A 47 3.11 21.72 9.94
C ASP A 47 3.94 20.44 9.80
N SER A 48 4.95 20.31 10.66
CA SER A 48 5.80 19.11 10.73
C SER A 48 4.98 17.82 10.80
N SER A 49 3.84 17.82 11.49
CA SER A 49 2.98 16.63 11.61
C SER A 49 2.34 16.24 10.28
N LEU A 50 1.95 17.22 9.45
CA LEU A 50 1.42 16.98 8.10
C LEU A 50 2.50 16.47 7.15
N VAL A 51 3.73 16.97 7.28
CA VAL A 51 4.86 16.47 6.50
C VAL A 51 5.16 15.01 6.85
N GLU A 52 5.19 14.69 8.15
CA GLU A 52 5.40 13.32 8.63
C GLU A 52 4.27 12.37 8.20
N GLU A 53 3.00 12.81 8.26
CA GLU A 53 1.86 12.06 7.75
C GLU A 53 1.99 11.78 6.24
N GLY A 54 2.39 12.79 5.46
CA GLY A 54 2.62 12.67 4.03
C GLY A 54 3.70 11.63 3.70
N LEU A 55 4.82 11.65 4.42
CA LEU A 55 5.90 10.66 4.28
C LEU A 55 5.45 9.24 4.67
N ALA A 56 4.71 9.09 5.77
CA ALA A 56 4.15 7.81 6.18
C ALA A 56 3.17 7.24 5.13
N ARG A 57 2.35 8.11 4.54
CA ARG A 57 1.43 7.75 3.45
C ARG A 57 2.17 7.36 2.18
N GLU A 58 3.31 7.97 1.89
CA GLU A 58 4.16 7.58 0.76
C GLU A 58 4.70 6.15 0.93
N ILE A 59 5.19 5.80 2.12
CA ILE A 59 5.65 4.45 2.42
C ILE A 59 4.50 3.44 2.36
N THR A 60 3.35 3.79 2.93
CA THR A 60 2.12 2.97 2.85
C THR A 60 1.78 2.64 1.40
N ASN A 61 1.75 3.65 0.53
CA ASN A 61 1.46 3.48 -0.89
C ASN A 61 2.48 2.57 -1.58
N ARG A 62 3.76 2.65 -1.23
CA ARG A 62 4.82 1.81 -1.79
C ARG A 62 4.67 0.34 -1.36
N VAL A 63 4.36 0.08 -0.09
CA VAL A 63 4.06 -1.27 0.40
C VAL A 63 2.82 -1.85 -0.30
N GLN A 64 1.77 -1.06 -0.47
CA GLN A 64 0.58 -1.49 -1.22
C GLN A 64 0.89 -1.81 -2.70
N LYS A 65 1.74 -1.00 -3.35
CA LYS A 65 2.23 -1.28 -4.72
C LYS A 65 3.02 -2.58 -4.78
N LEU A 66 3.84 -2.89 -3.78
CA LEU A 66 4.56 -4.16 -3.69
C LEU A 66 3.61 -5.35 -3.59
N ARG A 67 2.56 -5.29 -2.76
CA ARG A 67 1.54 -6.35 -2.68
C ARG A 67 0.87 -6.60 -4.03
N LYS A 68 0.50 -5.52 -4.74
CA LYS A 68 -0.11 -5.60 -6.07
C LYS A 68 0.84 -6.21 -7.09
N ALA A 69 2.11 -5.79 -7.10
CA ALA A 69 3.14 -6.35 -7.97
C ALA A 69 3.40 -7.84 -7.70
N ALA A 70 3.31 -8.26 -6.43
CA ALA A 70 3.40 -9.65 -6.01
C ALA A 70 2.12 -10.47 -6.30
N LYS A 71 1.07 -9.84 -6.86
CA LYS A 71 -0.25 -10.44 -7.12
C LYS A 71 -0.87 -11.08 -5.87
N LEU A 72 -0.72 -10.42 -4.73
CA LEU A 72 -1.30 -10.85 -3.47
C LEU A 72 -2.71 -10.31 -3.31
N VAL A 73 -3.61 -11.15 -2.80
CA VAL A 73 -4.95 -10.74 -2.32
C VAL A 73 -4.88 -10.33 -0.85
N SER A 74 -5.98 -9.81 -0.29
CA SER A 74 -6.04 -9.33 1.10
C SER A 74 -5.79 -10.42 2.14
N THR A 75 -6.09 -11.68 1.81
CA THR A 75 -5.91 -12.84 2.70
C THR A 75 -4.48 -13.39 2.71
N ASP A 76 -3.62 -12.96 1.77
CA ASP A 76 -2.27 -13.49 1.65
C ASP A 76 -1.35 -12.88 2.71
N SER A 77 -0.72 -13.73 3.52
CA SER A 77 0.32 -13.31 4.47
C SER A 77 1.59 -12.90 3.72
N ALA A 78 2.13 -11.76 4.10
CA ALA A 78 3.42 -11.27 3.64
C ALA A 78 4.07 -10.41 4.71
N THR A 79 5.40 -10.36 4.70
CA THR A 79 6.20 -9.49 5.54
C THR A 79 7.00 -8.55 4.63
N VAL A 80 7.04 -7.25 4.97
CA VAL A 80 7.87 -6.28 4.26
C VAL A 80 9.09 -5.90 5.10
N TYR A 81 10.27 -5.99 4.50
CA TYR A 81 11.53 -5.48 5.05
C TYR A 81 11.77 -4.10 4.48
N CYS A 82 12.21 -3.17 5.32
CA CYS A 82 12.42 -1.78 4.96
C CYS A 82 13.73 -1.27 5.56
N VAL A 83 14.55 -0.66 4.70
CA VAL A 83 15.76 0.04 5.10
C VAL A 83 15.73 1.43 4.48
N VAL A 84 15.99 2.44 5.30
CA VAL A 84 16.11 3.84 4.88
C VAL A 84 17.55 4.32 5.08
N ARG A 85 18.11 5.00 4.10
CA ARG A 85 19.46 5.57 4.12
C ARG A 85 19.44 7.04 3.67
N PRO A 86 20.10 7.96 4.40
CA PRO A 86 20.78 7.73 5.68
C PRO A 86 19.77 7.47 6.82
N GLY A 87 20.17 6.67 7.81
CA GLY A 87 19.32 6.35 8.97
C GLY A 87 19.00 7.54 9.88
N THR A 88 19.70 8.66 9.69
CA THR A 88 19.46 9.95 10.36
C THR A 88 18.45 10.83 9.62
N SER A 89 17.92 10.38 8.49
CA SER A 89 16.94 11.14 7.71
C SER A 89 15.60 11.25 8.44
N GLN A 90 14.85 12.32 8.15
CA GLN A 90 13.47 12.49 8.62
C GLN A 90 12.61 11.27 8.23
N LEU A 91 12.81 10.72 7.03
CA LEU A 91 12.08 9.54 6.58
C LEU A 91 12.30 8.34 7.50
N ALA A 92 13.54 8.08 7.93
CA ALA A 92 13.83 6.97 8.83
C ALA A 92 13.09 7.12 10.17
N ALA A 93 13.08 8.32 10.74
CA ALA A 93 12.34 8.64 11.96
C ALA A 93 10.83 8.42 11.77
N VAL A 94 10.26 8.91 10.67
CA VAL A 94 8.83 8.76 10.33
C VAL A 94 8.45 7.30 10.16
N VAL A 95 9.25 6.51 9.41
CA VAL A 95 8.97 5.09 9.21
C VAL A 95 8.97 4.34 10.55
N SER A 96 9.90 4.67 11.44
CA SER A 96 9.94 4.07 12.78
C SER A 96 8.74 4.47 13.63
N ALA A 97 8.37 5.76 13.64
CA ALA A 97 7.27 6.28 14.46
C ALA A 97 5.88 5.85 13.95
N HIS A 98 5.71 5.69 12.63
CA HIS A 98 4.44 5.33 12.00
C HIS A 98 4.33 3.85 11.60
N LYS A 99 5.29 3.01 12.00
CA LYS A 99 5.35 1.59 11.64
C LYS A 99 4.01 0.86 11.82
N GLU A 100 3.42 0.94 13.01
CA GLU A 100 2.16 0.26 13.34
C GLU A 100 0.98 0.74 12.47
N LYS A 101 0.93 2.05 12.18
CA LYS A 101 -0.07 2.64 11.28
C LYS A 101 0.09 2.11 9.85
N ILE A 102 1.33 2.01 9.37
CA ILE A 102 1.65 1.45 8.05
C ILE A 102 1.25 -0.04 8.00
N GLU A 103 1.60 -0.83 9.02
CA GLU A 103 1.24 -2.25 9.11
C GLU A 103 -0.27 -2.44 9.07
N THR A 104 -1.01 -1.64 9.85
CA THR A 104 -2.48 -1.66 9.91
C THR A 104 -3.09 -1.28 8.56
N ALA A 105 -2.62 -0.19 7.94
CA ALA A 105 -3.16 0.31 6.67
C ALA A 105 -2.86 -0.62 5.47
N THR A 106 -1.80 -1.43 5.56
CA THR A 106 -1.36 -2.33 4.49
C THR A 106 -1.74 -3.79 4.75
N GLY A 107 -2.18 -4.13 5.96
CA GLY A 107 -2.35 -5.51 6.42
C GLY A 107 -1.06 -6.33 6.31
N THR A 108 0.10 -5.69 6.41
CA THR A 108 1.41 -6.31 6.14
C THR A 108 2.39 -5.97 7.26
N PRO A 109 2.80 -6.94 8.08
CA PRO A 109 3.88 -6.78 9.05
C PRO A 109 5.16 -6.22 8.41
N MET A 110 5.79 -5.30 9.13
CA MET A 110 6.97 -4.56 8.68
C MET A 110 8.17 -4.86 9.59
N ARG A 111 9.34 -5.01 8.98
CA ARG A 111 10.64 -5.21 9.65
C ARG A 111 11.57 -4.08 9.22
N LEU A 112 12.10 -3.34 10.18
CA LEU A 112 13.00 -2.20 9.94
C LEU A 112 14.45 -2.67 10.04
N GLU A 113 14.80 -3.65 9.21
CA GLU A 113 16.09 -4.33 9.22
C GLU A 113 16.48 -4.74 7.80
N GLU A 114 17.74 -5.10 7.63
CA GLU A 114 18.25 -5.61 6.36
C GLU A 114 17.51 -6.87 5.90
N PHE A 115 17.36 -7.00 4.59
CA PHE A 115 16.74 -8.19 4.05
C PHE A 115 17.63 -9.42 4.34
N PRO A 116 17.09 -10.51 4.92
CA PRO A 116 17.88 -11.64 5.38
C PRO A 116 18.66 -12.31 4.25
N ALA A 117 19.98 -12.47 4.47
CA ALA A 117 20.86 -13.18 3.55
C ALA A 117 20.37 -14.63 3.36
N GLY A 118 20.23 -15.07 2.10
CA GLY A 118 19.76 -16.41 1.75
C GLY A 118 18.27 -16.55 1.47
N LYS A 119 17.45 -15.52 1.71
CA LYS A 119 16.07 -15.47 1.20
C LYS A 119 16.01 -14.73 -0.14
N ARG A 120 14.95 -14.94 -0.92
CA ARG A 120 14.66 -14.19 -2.15
C ARG A 120 13.37 -13.42 -1.96
N ALA A 121 13.42 -12.10 -2.16
CA ALA A 121 12.22 -11.26 -2.10
C ALA A 121 11.24 -11.66 -3.23
N THR A 122 9.95 -11.66 -2.93
CA THR A 122 8.89 -11.87 -3.93
C THR A 122 8.87 -10.69 -4.90
N VAL A 123 8.93 -9.47 -4.37
CA VAL A 123 9.11 -8.22 -5.11
C VAL A 123 9.94 -7.29 -4.24
N SER A 124 10.79 -6.47 -4.87
CA SER A 124 11.53 -5.41 -4.19
C SER A 124 11.36 -4.08 -4.90
N ASN A 125 11.53 -2.99 -4.16
CA ASN A 125 11.58 -1.64 -4.70
C ASN A 125 12.68 -0.86 -3.99
N VAL A 126 13.58 -0.26 -4.76
CA VAL A 126 14.56 0.70 -4.27
C VAL A 126 14.25 2.03 -4.95
N SER A 127 14.06 3.08 -4.16
CA SER A 127 13.70 4.40 -4.67
C SER A 127 14.04 5.49 -3.66
N SER A 128 14.14 6.72 -4.13
CA SER A 128 14.40 7.88 -3.28
C SER A 128 13.09 8.57 -2.88
N VAL A 129 13.08 9.17 -1.69
CA VAL A 129 12.06 10.09 -1.17
C VAL A 129 12.80 11.30 -0.64
N LYS A 130 12.61 12.46 -1.26
CA LYS A 130 13.39 13.67 -0.92
C LYS A 130 14.89 13.34 -0.91
N ASP A 131 15.53 13.46 0.25
CA ASP A 131 16.97 13.29 0.46
C ASP A 131 17.36 11.91 1.05
N ALA A 132 16.44 10.94 1.00
CA ALA A 132 16.66 9.60 1.55
C ALA A 132 16.31 8.49 0.55
N ASP A 133 17.14 7.46 0.49
CA ASP A 133 16.86 6.24 -0.24
C ASP A 133 16.12 5.25 0.65
N VAL A 134 15.05 4.67 0.13
CA VAL A 134 14.31 3.59 0.78
C VAL A 134 14.36 2.33 -0.07
N SER A 135 14.77 1.25 0.58
CA SER A 135 14.78 -0.09 0.02
C SER A 135 13.72 -0.92 0.72
N LEU A 136 12.79 -1.45 -0.06
CA LEU A 136 11.71 -2.30 0.40
C LEU A 136 11.80 -3.66 -0.26
N TRP A 137 11.64 -4.72 0.54
CA TRP A 137 11.57 -6.09 0.06
C TRP A 137 10.33 -6.74 0.65
N LEU A 138 9.42 -7.19 -0.20
CA LEU A 138 8.25 -7.94 0.21
C LEU A 138 8.53 -9.42 0.09
N LEU A 139 8.34 -10.14 1.19
CA LEU A 139 8.42 -11.58 1.30
C LEU A 139 7.02 -12.12 1.59
N ALA A 140 6.37 -12.75 0.62
CA ALA A 140 5.13 -13.46 0.88
C ALA A 140 5.43 -14.75 1.68
N ASP A 141 4.75 -14.94 2.82
CA ASP A 141 4.84 -16.21 3.56
C ASP A 141 4.07 -17.26 2.76
N GLY A 142 4.81 -18.16 2.11
CA GLY A 142 4.24 -19.27 1.36
C GLY A 142 3.51 -18.83 0.08
N ILE A 143 4.27 -18.54 -0.97
CA ILE A 143 3.91 -19.11 -2.29
C ILE A 143 4.73 -20.39 -2.49
N THR A 144 4.80 -21.20 -1.44
CA THR A 144 5.14 -22.61 -1.50
C THR A 144 3.93 -23.28 -0.87
N ASP A 145 3.43 -24.30 -1.55
CA ASP A 145 2.28 -25.09 -1.12
C ASP A 145 0.91 -24.44 -1.35
N THR A 146 0.75 -23.72 -2.46
CA THR A 146 -0.56 -23.24 -2.93
C THR A 146 -0.93 -23.85 -4.28
N ILE A 147 -2.22 -24.05 -4.51
CA ILE A 147 -2.79 -24.44 -5.78
C ILE A 147 -3.61 -23.27 -6.35
N THR A 148 -3.52 -23.04 -7.66
CA THR A 148 -4.40 -22.09 -8.34
C THR A 148 -5.59 -22.85 -8.93
N VAL A 149 -6.79 -22.45 -8.56
CA VAL A 149 -8.04 -23.11 -8.95
C VAL A 149 -8.83 -22.18 -9.87
N CYS A 150 -9.17 -22.66 -11.05
CA CYS A 150 -9.90 -21.90 -12.07
C CYS A 150 -11.33 -22.43 -12.21
N TYR A 151 -12.32 -21.55 -12.13
CA TYR A 151 -13.73 -21.87 -12.36
C TYR A 151 -14.44 -20.70 -13.05
N ASN A 152 -15.14 -20.97 -14.16
CA ASN A 152 -15.85 -19.95 -14.95
C ASN A 152 -15.01 -18.70 -15.29
N GLY A 153 -13.73 -18.91 -15.63
CA GLY A 153 -12.79 -17.82 -15.94
C GLY A 153 -12.26 -17.03 -14.74
N LYS A 154 -12.69 -17.35 -13.51
CA LYS A 154 -12.13 -16.79 -12.27
C LYS A 154 -11.06 -17.71 -11.72
N SER A 155 -9.94 -17.13 -11.28
CA SER A 155 -8.85 -17.85 -10.63
C SER A 155 -8.80 -17.51 -9.15
N SER A 156 -8.79 -18.52 -8.29
CA SER A 156 -8.66 -18.42 -6.84
C SER A 156 -7.45 -19.23 -6.39
N ARG A 157 -6.64 -18.68 -5.48
CA ARG A 157 -5.51 -19.41 -4.89
C ARG A 157 -5.93 -20.01 -3.55
N ILE A 158 -5.56 -21.27 -3.34
CA ILE A 158 -5.90 -22.01 -2.12
C ILE A 158 -4.61 -22.57 -1.53
N ARG A 159 -4.46 -22.42 -0.21
CA ARG A 159 -3.33 -22.96 0.54
C ARG A 159 -3.53 -24.45 0.78
N LEU A 160 -2.46 -25.23 0.61
CA LEU A 160 -2.44 -26.67 0.86
C LEU A 160 -1.92 -27.00 2.27
N ARG A 161 -1.75 -26.00 3.13
CA ARG A 161 -1.41 -26.16 4.56
C ARG A 161 -2.44 -25.50 5.47
N SER A 162 -2.68 -26.12 6.62
CA SER A 162 -3.55 -25.62 7.69
C SER A 162 -2.88 -24.48 8.48
N SER A 163 -3.62 -23.90 9.44
CA SER A 163 -3.08 -22.91 10.38
C SER A 163 -1.94 -23.42 11.27
N GLU A 164 -1.79 -24.74 11.41
CA GLU A 164 -0.73 -25.40 12.17
C GLU A 164 0.44 -25.88 11.29
N ASP A 165 0.52 -25.38 10.05
CA ASP A 165 1.57 -25.72 9.06
C ASP A 165 1.58 -27.21 8.64
N GLN A 166 0.48 -27.93 8.84
CA GLN A 166 0.32 -29.31 8.36
C GLN A 166 -0.34 -29.35 6.98
N LEU A 167 0.08 -30.29 6.15
CA LEU A 167 -0.52 -30.49 4.83
C LEU A 167 -2.00 -30.90 4.96
N ILE A 168 -2.89 -30.20 4.24
CA ILE A 168 -4.32 -30.49 4.29
C ILE A 168 -4.65 -31.78 3.52
N THR A 169 -5.75 -32.44 3.86
CA THR A 169 -6.19 -33.62 3.10
C THR A 169 -6.89 -33.21 1.80
N TYR A 170 -7.11 -34.19 0.91
CA TYR A 170 -7.92 -33.96 -0.30
C TYR A 170 -9.34 -33.48 0.03
N LEU A 171 -9.95 -33.97 1.12
CA LEU A 171 -11.29 -33.55 1.54
C LEU A 171 -11.30 -32.11 2.05
N ASP A 172 -10.29 -31.71 2.82
CA ASP A 172 -10.12 -30.33 3.30
C ASP A 172 -9.91 -29.38 2.13
N LEU A 173 -9.07 -29.76 1.15
CA LEU A 173 -8.89 -28.99 -0.08
C LEU A 173 -10.23 -28.79 -0.83
N LEU A 174 -11.02 -29.86 -0.98
CA LEU A 174 -12.33 -29.75 -1.60
C LEU A 174 -13.28 -28.86 -0.79
N TYR A 175 -13.21 -28.87 0.54
CA TYR A 175 -14.00 -27.99 1.38
C TYR A 175 -13.61 -26.52 1.18
N GLU A 176 -12.32 -26.20 1.19
CA GLU A 176 -11.80 -24.87 0.93
C GLU A 176 -12.21 -24.36 -0.46
N ILE A 177 -12.13 -25.21 -1.49
CA ILE A 177 -12.60 -24.86 -2.84
C ILE A 177 -14.09 -24.52 -2.83
N ARG A 178 -14.93 -25.33 -2.14
CA ARG A 178 -16.37 -25.07 -2.05
C ARG A 178 -16.67 -23.77 -1.31
N SER A 179 -15.96 -23.52 -0.22
CA SER A 179 -16.07 -22.29 0.57
C SER A 179 -15.74 -21.05 -0.27
N VAL A 180 -14.63 -21.10 -1.02
CA VAL A 180 -14.14 -19.98 -1.84
C VAL A 180 -15.00 -19.75 -3.10
N LEU A 181 -15.50 -20.81 -3.73
CA LEU A 181 -16.24 -20.74 -5.01
C LEU A 181 -17.77 -20.79 -4.85
N ASP A 182 -18.27 -20.91 -3.62
CA ASP A 182 -19.69 -21.09 -3.28
C ASP A 182 -20.34 -22.30 -3.98
N LEU A 183 -19.62 -23.44 -4.02
CA LEU A 183 -20.00 -24.66 -4.74
C LEU A 183 -20.47 -25.79 -3.81
N TRP A 184 -21.56 -25.57 -3.08
CA TRP A 184 -22.04 -26.54 -2.07
C TRP A 184 -22.85 -27.71 -2.60
N LYS A 185 -23.16 -27.73 -3.91
CA LYS A 185 -24.00 -28.76 -4.55
C LYS A 185 -23.23 -29.50 -5.63
N GLY A 186 -23.54 -30.78 -5.79
CA GLY A 186 -22.98 -31.60 -6.87
C GLY A 186 -21.62 -32.23 -6.56
N LYS A 187 -21.15 -33.04 -7.52
CA LYS A 187 -19.78 -33.55 -7.50
C LYS A 187 -18.86 -32.47 -8.05
N MET A 188 -17.59 -32.50 -7.68
CA MET A 188 -16.62 -31.61 -8.27
C MET A 188 -15.35 -32.39 -8.54
N TRP A 189 -14.71 -32.08 -9.67
CA TRP A 189 -13.48 -32.70 -10.12
C TRP A 189 -12.42 -31.63 -10.34
N LEU A 190 -11.20 -31.97 -9.92
CA LEU A 190 -9.99 -31.18 -10.17
C LEU A 190 -9.36 -31.67 -11.47
N ILE A 191 -9.38 -30.84 -12.50
CA ILE A 191 -8.80 -31.13 -13.81
C ILE A 191 -7.41 -30.49 -13.89
N LEU A 192 -6.39 -31.32 -14.09
CA LEU A 192 -5.00 -30.88 -14.25
C LEU A 192 -4.78 -30.22 -15.62
N ALA A 193 -3.64 -29.56 -15.81
CA ALA A 193 -3.30 -28.89 -17.06
C ALA A 193 -3.20 -29.83 -18.28
N ASP A 194 -2.95 -31.12 -18.04
CA ASP A 194 -2.93 -32.16 -19.07
C ASP A 194 -4.32 -32.70 -19.44
N GLY A 195 -5.39 -32.16 -18.82
CA GLY A 195 -6.78 -32.58 -19.02
C GLY A 195 -7.19 -33.81 -18.22
N THR A 196 -6.29 -34.38 -17.41
CA THR A 196 -6.61 -35.55 -16.56
C THR A 196 -7.26 -35.13 -15.25
N ARG A 197 -8.03 -36.05 -14.66
CA ARG A 197 -8.64 -35.85 -13.35
C ARG A 197 -7.64 -36.17 -12.26
N PHE A 198 -7.43 -35.24 -11.33
CA PHE A 198 -6.64 -35.51 -10.14
C PHE A 198 -7.33 -36.57 -9.28
N HIS A 199 -6.59 -37.60 -8.89
CA HIS A 199 -7.14 -38.74 -8.18
C HIS A 199 -7.23 -38.44 -6.66
N PRO A 200 -8.35 -38.76 -5.98
CA PRO A 200 -8.53 -38.47 -4.55
C PRO A 200 -7.49 -39.07 -3.60
N ASN A 201 -6.84 -40.18 -4.00
CA ASN A 201 -5.81 -40.85 -3.21
C ASN A 201 -4.39 -40.34 -3.50
N SER A 202 -4.22 -39.42 -4.46
CA SER A 202 -2.93 -38.81 -4.74
C SER A 202 -2.61 -37.74 -3.70
N SER A 203 -1.33 -37.60 -3.35
CA SER A 203 -0.90 -36.56 -2.40
C SER A 203 -1.19 -35.18 -2.97
N VAL A 204 -1.84 -34.32 -2.19
CA VAL A 204 -2.13 -32.93 -2.59
C VAL A 204 -0.84 -32.10 -2.74
N GLU A 205 0.30 -32.57 -2.22
CA GLU A 205 1.61 -31.99 -2.49
C GLU A 205 1.93 -31.92 -3.98
N GLN A 206 1.40 -32.86 -4.77
CA GLN A 206 1.62 -32.85 -6.22
C GLN A 206 0.98 -31.62 -6.88
N LEU A 207 -0.04 -31.03 -6.25
CA LEU A 207 -0.76 -29.86 -6.77
C LEU A 207 -0.07 -28.52 -6.44
N ILE A 208 1.02 -28.55 -5.67
CA ILE A 208 1.74 -27.35 -5.27
C ILE A 208 2.28 -26.63 -6.51
N GLY A 209 1.88 -25.36 -6.65
CA GLY A 209 2.26 -24.50 -7.77
C GLY A 209 1.52 -24.80 -9.07
N GLN A 210 0.61 -25.78 -9.09
CA GLN A 210 -0.18 -26.10 -10.28
C GLN A 210 -1.41 -25.21 -10.42
N THR A 211 -1.90 -25.13 -11.66
CA THR A 211 -3.21 -24.55 -11.98
C THR A 211 -4.14 -25.68 -12.39
N VAL A 212 -5.29 -25.76 -11.72
CA VAL A 212 -6.33 -26.76 -11.98
C VAL A 212 -7.63 -26.09 -12.35
N THR A 213 -8.42 -26.73 -13.20
CA THR A 213 -9.78 -26.28 -13.55
C THR A 213 -10.80 -27.09 -12.77
N ILE A 214 -11.81 -26.43 -12.22
CA ILE A 214 -12.93 -27.09 -11.55
C ILE A 214 -14.01 -27.42 -12.58
N GLU A 215 -14.39 -28.69 -12.61
CA GLU A 215 -15.55 -29.20 -13.31
C GLU A 215 -16.57 -29.66 -12.27
N VAL A 216 -17.84 -29.24 -12.40
CA VAL A 216 -18.95 -29.53 -11.46
C VAL A 216 -20.00 -30.38 -12.15
#